data_AF-A0A3A1X919-F1
#
_entry.id   AF-A0A3A1X919-F1
#
_cell.length_a   1.000
_cell.length_b   1.000
_cell.length_c   1.000
_cell.angle_alpha   90.00
_cell.angle_beta   90.00
_cell.angle_gamma   90.00
#
_symmetry.space_group_name_H-M   'P 1'
#
loop_
_entity.id
_entity.type
_entity.pdbx_description
1 polymer ?
#
loop_
_entity_poly.entity_id
_entity_poly.type
_entity_poly.pdbx_seq_one_letter_code
_entity_poly.pdbx_strand_id
1 'polypeptide(L)'
;MIGLDVTLQTLLTYKETKQWRDLGTKAGKFLADMTDFYIKAYETTAPHLGGCGLHDPLAVAVAVDPTLVTTLPINMQVDVEGPTRGRTIGDVTRLNDPVKTMQVAVGVDVPRFLNEFMTRISGLAKIAG
;
A
#
# COMPACT_ATOMS: atom_id res chain seq x y z
N MET A 1 6.54 6.09 -7.93
CA MET A 1 5.17 5.56 -8.02
C MET A 1 5.09 4.28 -7.22
N ILE A 2 4.17 4.21 -6.26
CA ILE A 2 3.85 3.00 -5.49
C ILE A 2 2.54 2.46 -6.05
N GLY A 3 2.65 1.51 -6.98
CA GLY A 3 1.53 1.03 -7.79
C GLY A 3 0.82 -0.19 -7.21
N LEU A 4 -0.16 -0.71 -7.95
CA LEU A 4 -0.83 -1.97 -7.63
C LEU A 4 0.13 -3.15 -7.64
N ASP A 5 1.19 -3.07 -8.45
CA ASP A 5 2.24 -4.10 -8.55
C ASP A 5 2.86 -4.45 -7.21
N VAL A 6 3.00 -3.48 -6.29
CA VAL A 6 3.53 -3.69 -4.93
C VAL A 6 2.46 -3.64 -3.86
N THR A 7 1.44 -2.80 -4.02
CA THR A 7 0.43 -2.64 -2.95
C THR A 7 -0.50 -3.84 -2.84
N LEU A 8 -0.77 -4.57 -3.93
CA LEU A 8 -1.52 -5.84 -3.88
C LEU A 8 -0.71 -6.99 -3.27
N GLN A 9 0.62 -6.84 -3.09
CA GLN A 9 1.43 -7.81 -2.35
C GLN A 9 1.29 -7.64 -0.84
N THR A 10 0.81 -6.48 -0.37
CA THR A 10 0.57 -6.22 1.04
C THR A 10 -0.79 -6.78 1.47
N LEU A 11 -0.88 -7.25 2.71
CA LEU A 11 -2.14 -7.79 3.23
C LEU A 11 -2.29 -7.49 4.73
N LEU A 12 -3.45 -6.98 5.09
CA LEU A 12 -3.93 -6.89 6.46
C LEU A 12 -5.20 -7.74 6.60
N THR A 13 -5.30 -8.51 7.68
CA THR A 13 -6.44 -9.40 7.93
C THR A 13 -7.10 -9.10 9.27
N TYR A 14 -8.19 -9.82 9.57
CA TYR A 14 -8.85 -9.75 10.87
C TYR A 14 -7.91 -10.11 12.05
N LYS A 15 -6.80 -10.83 11.79
CA LYS A 15 -5.78 -11.12 12.80
C LYS A 15 -5.12 -9.84 13.31
N GLU A 16 -4.84 -8.89 12.42
CA GLU A 16 -4.20 -7.63 12.76
C GLU A 16 -5.21 -6.65 13.36
N THR A 17 -6.43 -6.56 12.81
CA THR A 17 -7.45 -5.66 13.37
C THR A 17 -7.90 -6.08 14.76
N LYS A 18 -7.90 -7.39 15.07
CA LYS A 18 -8.12 -7.88 16.44
C LYS A 18 -7.10 -7.30 17.43
N GLN A 19 -5.83 -7.13 17.04
CA GLN A 19 -4.81 -6.54 17.92
C GLN A 19 -5.16 -5.09 18.28
N TRP A 20 -5.76 -4.33 17.37
CA TRP A 20 -6.26 -2.99 17.67
C TRP A 20 -7.48 -3.01 18.60
N ARG A 21 -8.38 -3.99 18.44
CA ARG A 21 -9.52 -4.18 19.36
C ARG A 21 -9.03 -4.49 20.79
N ASP A 22 -8.00 -5.33 20.90
CA ASP A 22 -7.44 -5.76 22.18
C ASP A 22 -6.75 -4.61 22.96
N LEU A 23 -6.49 -3.46 22.31
CA LEU A 23 -5.96 -2.27 23.00
C LEU A 23 -6.97 -1.61 23.95
N GLY A 24 -8.27 -1.84 23.74
CA GLY A 24 -9.33 -1.26 24.59
C GLY A 24 -9.49 0.26 24.49
N THR A 25 -8.88 0.92 23.49
CA THR A 25 -8.98 2.38 23.29
C THR A 25 -10.04 2.76 22.26
N LYS A 26 -10.49 4.02 22.29
CA LYS A 26 -11.42 4.56 21.27
C LYS A 26 -10.83 4.49 19.86
N ALA A 27 -9.56 4.87 19.73
CA ALA A 27 -8.83 4.81 18.46
C ALA A 27 -8.66 3.35 17.96
N GLY A 28 -8.30 2.41 18.84
CA GLY A 28 -8.17 1.00 18.48
C GLY A 28 -9.47 0.40 17.96
N LYS A 29 -10.59 0.67 18.64
CA LYS A 29 -11.93 0.26 18.18
C LYS A 29 -12.29 0.86 16.83
N PHE A 30 -12.07 2.17 16.65
CA PHE A 30 -12.38 2.87 15.39
C PHE A 30 -11.59 2.28 14.21
N LEU A 31 -10.28 2.09 14.36
CA LEU A 31 -9.43 1.53 13.31
C LEU A 31 -9.86 0.11 12.94
N ALA A 32 -10.15 -0.73 13.95
CA ALA A 32 -10.61 -2.09 13.70
C ALA A 32 -11.97 -2.12 12.98
N ASP A 33 -12.95 -1.34 13.44
CA ASP A 33 -14.29 -1.31 12.82
C ASP A 33 -14.23 -0.80 11.37
N MET A 34 -13.47 0.26 11.11
CA MET A 34 -13.28 0.81 9.77
C MET A 34 -12.64 -0.22 8.83
N THR A 35 -11.58 -0.88 9.30
CA THR A 35 -10.80 -1.77 8.44
C THR A 35 -11.49 -3.12 8.23
N ASP A 36 -12.24 -3.61 9.23
CA ASP A 36 -13.06 -4.82 9.08
C ASP A 36 -14.16 -4.62 8.02
N PHE A 37 -14.77 -3.43 7.93
CA PHE A 37 -15.69 -3.11 6.83
C PHE A 37 -14.98 -3.17 5.47
N TYR A 38 -13.75 -2.66 5.39
CA TYR A 38 -12.96 -2.68 4.16
C TYR A 38 -12.55 -4.10 3.75
N ILE A 39 -12.14 -4.95 4.71
CA ILE A 39 -11.87 -6.37 4.47
C ILE A 39 -13.12 -7.07 3.95
N LYS A 40 -14.28 -6.83 4.56
CA LYS A 40 -15.55 -7.42 4.11
C LYS A 40 -15.95 -7.00 2.69
N ALA A 41 -15.63 -5.77 2.28
CA ALA A 41 -15.80 -5.38 0.88
C ALA A 41 -14.89 -6.21 -0.05
N TYR A 42 -13.62 -6.40 0.34
CA TYR A 42 -12.64 -7.20 -0.40
C TYR A 42 -13.03 -8.69 -0.51
N GLU A 43 -13.72 -9.25 0.48
CA GLU A 43 -14.29 -10.61 0.38
C GLU A 43 -15.24 -10.77 -0.82
N THR A 44 -15.86 -9.69 -1.30
CA THR A 44 -16.73 -9.70 -2.47
C THR A 44 -16.01 -9.27 -3.76
N THR A 45 -15.18 -8.23 -3.69
CA THR A 45 -14.56 -7.62 -4.88
C THR A 45 -13.25 -8.28 -5.28
N ALA A 46 -12.53 -8.90 -4.34
CA ALA A 46 -11.25 -9.56 -4.53
C ALA A 46 -11.06 -10.76 -3.56
N PRO A 47 -11.97 -11.75 -3.57
CA PRO A 47 -11.99 -12.85 -2.59
C PRO A 47 -10.69 -13.66 -2.51
N HIS A 48 -9.91 -13.68 -3.58
CA HIS A 48 -8.65 -14.41 -3.67
C HIS A 48 -7.52 -13.82 -2.80
N LEU A 49 -7.68 -12.61 -2.25
CA LEU A 49 -6.67 -11.97 -1.40
C LEU A 49 -6.75 -12.38 0.08
N GLY A 50 -7.94 -12.73 0.60
CA GLY A 50 -8.11 -13.17 2.00
C GLY A 50 -7.95 -12.07 3.07
N GLY A 51 -7.93 -10.80 2.68
CA GLY A 51 -7.76 -9.62 3.52
C GLY A 51 -7.91 -8.34 2.68
N CYS A 52 -7.38 -7.21 3.16
CA CYS A 52 -7.34 -5.97 2.38
C CYS A 52 -5.91 -5.51 2.07
N GLY A 53 -5.73 -4.88 0.90
CA GLY A 53 -4.46 -4.27 0.51
C GLY A 53 -4.18 -2.98 1.30
N LEU A 54 -2.92 -2.77 1.69
CA LEU A 54 -2.45 -1.55 2.35
C LEU A 54 -1.86 -0.59 1.31
N HIS A 55 -2.72 -0.05 0.44
CA HIS A 55 -2.31 0.78 -0.68
C HIS A 55 -1.64 2.08 -0.25
N ASP A 56 -2.40 2.96 0.39
CA ASP A 56 -1.96 4.30 0.76
C ASP A 56 -0.90 4.29 1.88
N PRO A 57 -1.01 3.42 2.92
CA PRO A 57 0.02 3.38 3.96
C PRO A 57 1.40 3.00 3.45
N LEU A 58 1.50 2.17 2.40
CA LEU A 58 2.80 1.82 1.81
C LEU A 58 3.49 3.04 1.19
N ALA A 59 2.73 3.97 0.58
CA ALA A 59 3.30 5.19 0.03
C ALA A 59 3.96 6.06 1.13
N VAL A 60 3.31 6.18 2.29
CA VAL A 60 3.87 6.91 3.45
C VAL A 60 5.07 6.17 4.02
N ALA A 61 5.00 4.85 4.15
CA ALA A 61 6.12 4.05 4.65
C ALA A 61 7.36 4.20 3.78
N VAL A 62 7.21 4.16 2.45
CA VAL A 62 8.32 4.35 1.50
C VAL A 62 8.86 5.77 1.51
N ALA A 63 8.03 6.78 1.76
CA ALA A 63 8.49 8.16 1.93
C ALA A 63 9.39 8.33 3.16
N VAL A 64 9.17 7.54 4.22
CA VAL A 64 9.99 7.54 5.44
C VAL A 64 11.22 6.65 5.28
N ASP A 65 11.05 5.44 4.73
CA ASP A 65 12.10 4.48 4.46
C ASP A 65 11.99 3.93 3.04
N PRO A 66 12.76 4.46 2.07
CA PRO A 66 12.69 4.01 0.68
C PRO A 66 13.22 2.59 0.49
N THR A 67 13.94 2.03 1.46
CA THR A 67 14.51 0.66 1.36
C THR A 67 13.46 -0.44 1.56
N LEU A 68 12.20 -0.07 1.86
CA LEU A 68 11.07 -1.00 1.90
C LEU A 68 10.69 -1.53 0.51
N VAL A 69 11.12 -0.86 -0.55
CA VAL A 69 10.79 -1.24 -1.93
C VAL A 69 12.02 -1.38 -2.81
N THR A 70 11.92 -2.27 -3.79
CA THR A 70 12.81 -2.27 -4.96
C THR A 70 12.16 -1.44 -6.05
N THR A 71 12.91 -0.51 -6.63
CA THR A 71 12.39 0.39 -7.67
C THR A 71 13.05 0.19 -9.03
N LEU A 72 12.28 0.47 -10.08
CA LEU A 72 12.72 0.55 -11.47
C LEU A 72 12.80 2.04 -11.88
N PRO A 73 14.00 2.58 -12.18
CA PRO A 73 14.14 3.91 -12.78
C PRO A 73 13.57 3.94 -14.20
N ILE A 74 12.59 4.80 -14.46
CA ILE A 74 11.89 4.86 -15.75
C ILE A 74 11.26 6.25 -15.98
N ASN A 75 11.35 6.74 -17.22
CA ASN A 75 10.57 7.90 -17.65
C ASN A 75 9.16 7.41 -17.99
N MET A 76 8.15 7.88 -17.26
CA MET A 76 6.77 7.43 -17.43
C MET A 76 5.89 8.49 -18.10
N GLN A 77 4.78 8.01 -18.64
CA GLN A 77 3.61 8.77 -19.05
C GLN A 77 2.32 8.09 -18.56
N VAL A 78 1.20 8.76 -18.79
CA VAL A 78 -0.14 8.19 -18.64
C VAL A 78 -0.84 8.28 -19.99
N ASP A 79 -1.47 7.19 -20.41
CA ASP A 79 -2.30 7.20 -21.61
C ASP A 79 -3.53 8.09 -21.35
N VAL A 80 -3.64 9.20 -22.10
CA VAL A 80 -4.75 10.16 -21.96
C VAL A 80 -5.84 9.97 -23.02
N GLU A 81 -5.55 9.23 -24.09
CA GLU A 81 -6.45 8.96 -25.21
C GLU A 81 -6.47 7.48 -25.55
N GLY A 82 -7.40 7.07 -26.42
CA GLY A 82 -7.50 5.70 -26.91
C GLY A 82 -8.06 4.70 -25.90
N PRO A 83 -8.03 3.40 -26.23
CA PRO A 83 -8.69 2.36 -25.44
C PRO A 83 -7.99 2.03 -24.12
N THR A 84 -6.72 2.46 -23.94
CA THR A 84 -5.93 2.25 -22.71
C THR A 84 -5.89 3.48 -21.80
N ARG A 85 -6.76 4.48 -22.03
CA ARG A 85 -6.84 5.70 -21.22
C ARG A 85 -6.84 5.39 -19.72
N GLY A 86 -5.93 6.03 -18.98
CA GLY A 86 -5.72 5.83 -17.54
C GLY A 86 -4.58 4.87 -17.19
N ARG A 87 -4.01 4.15 -18.18
CA ARG A 87 -2.83 3.30 -17.98
C ARG A 87 -1.59 4.14 -17.67
N THR A 88 -0.84 3.74 -16.66
CA THR A 88 0.53 4.22 -16.40
C THR A 88 1.53 3.34 -17.18
N ILE A 89 2.40 3.95 -17.97
CA ILE A 89 3.34 3.21 -18.83
C ILE A 89 4.63 4.00 -19.08
N GLY A 90 5.70 3.32 -19.47
CA GLY A 90 6.94 3.96 -19.89
C GLY A 90 6.76 4.82 -21.14
N ASP A 91 7.34 6.02 -21.12
CA ASP A 91 7.39 6.92 -22.26
C ASP A 91 8.53 6.52 -23.19
N VAL A 92 8.16 5.95 -24.34
CA VAL A 92 9.11 5.44 -25.34
C VAL A 92 9.98 6.55 -25.92
N THR A 93 9.48 7.80 -25.98
CA THR A 93 10.26 8.94 -26.51
C THR A 93 11.46 9.29 -25.63
N ARG A 94 11.39 8.93 -24.34
CA ARG A 94 12.44 9.15 -23.33
C ARG A 94 13.08 7.85 -22.84
N LEU A 95 12.96 6.75 -23.60
CA LEU A 95 13.52 5.45 -23.23
C LEU A 95 15.06 5.48 -23.19
N ASN A 96 15.69 6.05 -24.22
CA ASN A 96 17.14 6.12 -24.35
C ASN A 96 17.77 7.29 -23.59
N ASP A 97 16.96 8.20 -23.01
CA ASP A 97 17.47 9.26 -22.13
C ASP A 97 18.10 8.61 -20.87
N PRO A 98 19.41 8.77 -20.62
CA PRO A 98 20.04 8.18 -19.46
C PRO A 98 19.50 8.74 -18.14
N VAL A 99 18.92 9.95 -18.15
CA VAL A 99 18.32 10.57 -16.97
C VAL A 99 16.88 10.07 -16.82
N LYS A 100 16.60 9.41 -15.70
CA LYS A 100 15.25 8.93 -15.36
C LYS A 100 14.60 9.87 -14.36
N THR A 101 13.46 10.44 -14.75
CA THR A 101 12.76 11.46 -13.95
C THR A 101 11.99 10.88 -12.77
N MET A 102 11.71 9.57 -12.77
CA MET A 102 11.02 8.91 -11.68
C MET A 102 11.39 7.44 -11.55
N GLN A 103 10.88 6.85 -10.47
CA GLN A 103 11.05 5.44 -10.15
C GLN A 103 9.69 4.81 -9.87
N VAL A 104 9.49 3.57 -10.29
CA VAL A 104 8.29 2.76 -10.02
C VAL A 104 8.67 1.61 -9.10
N ALA A 105 7.94 1.40 -8.01
CA ALA A 105 8.16 0.26 -7.14
C ALA A 105 7.67 -1.02 -7.81
N VAL A 106 8.52 -2.06 -7.83
CA VAL A 106 8.27 -3.36 -8.46
C VAL A 106 8.48 -4.54 -7.51
N GLY A 107 9.07 -4.29 -6.33
CA GLY A 107 9.16 -5.25 -5.24
C GLY A 107 8.99 -4.54 -3.90
N VAL A 108 8.53 -5.27 -2.88
CA VAL A 108 8.30 -4.75 -1.53
C VAL A 108 8.67 -5.78 -0.46
N ASP A 109 9.29 -5.32 0.61
CA ASP A 109 9.54 -6.11 1.82
C ASP A 109 8.26 -6.17 2.67
N VAL A 110 7.34 -7.07 2.28
CA VAL A 110 6.01 -7.18 2.89
C VAL A 110 6.07 -7.46 4.40
N PRO A 111 6.85 -8.45 4.90
CA PRO A 111 6.89 -8.74 6.33
C PRO A 111 7.39 -7.56 7.15
N ARG A 112 8.44 -6.87 6.67
CA ARG A 112 8.97 -5.70 7.36
C ARG A 112 7.97 -4.56 7.35
N PHE A 113 7.38 -4.25 6.20
CA PHE A 113 6.36 -3.21 6.08
C PHE A 113 5.16 -3.46 7.02
N LEU A 114 4.62 -4.68 7.04
CA LEU A 114 3.47 -5.01 7.88
C LEU A 114 3.79 -4.85 9.37
N ASN A 115 4.97 -5.33 9.79
CA ASN A 115 5.45 -5.14 11.16
C ASN A 115 5.60 -3.66 11.52
N GLU A 116 6.20 -2.88 10.62
CA GLU A 116 6.42 -1.44 10.81
C GLU A 116 5.12 -0.64 10.87
N PHE A 117 4.15 -0.99 10.02
CA PHE A 117 2.80 -0.46 10.00
C PHE A 117 2.09 -0.75 11.32
N MET A 118 2.03 -2.02 11.72
CA MET A 118 1.36 -2.42 12.97
C MET A 118 2.00 -1.80 14.20
N THR A 119 3.34 -1.70 14.25
CA THR A 119 4.06 -1.07 15.35
C THR A 119 3.66 0.40 15.53
N ARG A 120 3.68 1.18 14.44
CA ARG A 120 3.41 2.62 14.47
C ARG A 120 1.95 2.93 14.76
N ILE A 121 1.03 2.28 14.03
CA ILE A 121 -0.40 2.54 14.18
C ILE A 121 -0.91 2.05 15.53
N SER A 122 -0.48 0.88 16.01
CA SER A 122 -0.87 0.40 17.33
C SER A 122 -0.28 1.25 18.45
N GLY A 123 0.95 1.74 18.29
CA GLY A 123 1.57 2.70 19.21
C GLY A 123 0.75 3.99 19.34
N LEU A 124 0.32 4.56 18.22
CA LEU A 124 -0.52 5.75 18.21
C LEU A 124 -1.92 5.49 18.82
N ALA A 125 -2.54 4.35 18.46
CA ALA A 125 -3.84 3.96 18.97
C ALA A 125 -3.86 3.72 20.49
N LYS A 126 -2.73 3.35 21.10
CA LYS A 126 -2.58 3.27 22.57
C LYS A 126 -2.60 4.64 23.25
N ILE A 127 -2.06 5.67 22.59
CA ILE A 127 -1.93 7.02 23.16
C ILE A 127 -3.25 7.78 23.06
N ALA A 128 -4.04 7.55 22.01
CA ALA A 128 -5.29 8.25 21.74
C ALA A 128 -6.54 7.67 22.46
N GLY A 129 -6.36 7.16 23.68
CA GLY A 129 -7.40 6.53 24.51
C GLY A 129 -8.24 7.51 25.31
#